data_AF-A0A7W5JVX4-F1
#
_entry.id   AF-A0A7W5JVX4-F1
#
_cell.length_a   1.000
_cell.length_b   1.000
_cell.length_c   1.000
_cell.angle_alpha   90.00
_cell.angle_beta   90.00
_cell.angle_gamma   90.00
#
_symmetry.space_group_name_H-M   'P 1'
#
loop_
_entity.id
_entity.type
_entity.pdbx_description
1 polymer ?
#
loop_
_entity_poly.entity_id
_entity_poly.type
_entity_poly.pdbx_seq_one_letter_code
_entity_poly.pdbx_strand_id
1 'polypeptide(L)'
;MLEQLDARLRARGAAASLYVVGGAAVLAVTGLRRVTRDVDVTHLDPAVLDEARLLGEEQGLPADWLNSAAGAWAPPGHRREPPAAGPGLTVRYATGDELLAMKMIALRTQDAPDIVALAAKLGLHGEPAERYATVLRRIYPDDNALALLLGVPDDDLDAEIQAITAAVARLTSPPG
;
A
#
# COMPACT_ATOMS: atom_id res chain seq x y z
N MET A 1 -11.14 14.53 3.83
CA MET A 1 -11.60 13.89 2.57
C MET A 1 -12.38 12.60 2.86
N LEU A 2 -11.78 11.59 3.51
CA LEU A 2 -12.46 10.31 3.78
C LEU A 2 -13.72 10.44 4.66
N GLU A 3 -13.73 11.31 5.67
CA GLU A 3 -14.92 11.55 6.50
C GLU A 3 -16.11 12.13 5.70
N GLN A 4 -15.82 12.98 4.72
CA GLN A 4 -16.88 13.53 3.86
C GLN A 4 -17.39 12.50 2.86
N LEU A 5 -16.51 11.63 2.37
CA LEU A 5 -16.88 10.49 1.54
C LEU A 5 -17.78 9.51 2.32
N ASP A 6 -17.46 9.22 3.59
CA ASP A 6 -18.32 8.42 4.48
C ASP A 6 -19.72 9.04 4.62
N ALA A 7 -19.80 10.35 4.91
CA ALA A 7 -21.07 11.04 5.05
C ALA A 7 -21.95 10.97 3.79
N ARG A 8 -21.34 11.09 2.60
CA ARG A 8 -22.04 10.99 1.30
C ARG A 8 -22.55 9.57 1.04
N LEU A 9 -21.75 8.55 1.32
CA LEU A 9 -22.17 7.15 1.19
C LEU A 9 -23.30 6.81 2.16
N ARG A 10 -23.23 7.29 3.41
CA ARG A 10 -24.32 7.16 4.38
C ARG A 10 -25.61 7.79 3.89
N ALA A 11 -25.55 9.01 3.36
CA ALA A 11 -26.71 9.72 2.82
C ALA A 11 -27.38 8.96 1.65
N ARG A 12 -26.59 8.19 0.89
CA ARG A 12 -27.06 7.35 -0.21
C ARG A 12 -27.48 5.94 0.22
N GLY A 13 -27.35 5.59 1.49
CA GLY A 13 -27.59 4.23 1.98
C GLY A 13 -26.60 3.20 1.43
N ALA A 14 -25.46 3.64 0.90
CA ALA A 14 -24.44 2.78 0.30
C ALA A 14 -23.38 2.41 1.35
N ALA A 15 -22.88 1.18 1.27
CA ALA A 15 -21.82 0.67 2.13
C ALA A 15 -20.61 0.29 1.27
N ALA A 16 -19.41 0.71 1.66
CA ALA A 16 -18.18 0.37 0.96
C ALA A 16 -17.00 0.19 1.92
N SER A 17 -15.98 -0.53 1.44
CA SER A 17 -14.72 -0.70 2.14
C SER A 17 -13.57 -0.15 1.33
N LEU A 18 -12.66 0.55 2.00
CA LEU A 18 -11.36 0.92 1.47
C LEU A 18 -10.29 0.20 2.28
N TYR A 19 -9.38 -0.44 1.57
CA TYR A 19 -8.14 -0.92 2.12
C TYR A 19 -7.02 -0.04 1.57
N VAL A 20 -6.56 0.88 2.41
CA VAL A 20 -5.66 1.98 2.09
C VAL A 20 -4.22 1.47 2.13
N VAL A 21 -3.49 1.75 1.05
CA VAL A 21 -2.09 1.40 0.83
C VAL A 21 -1.31 2.67 0.47
N GLY A 22 -0.06 2.50 0.02
CA GLY A 22 0.73 3.61 -0.52
C GLY A 22 1.09 4.68 0.52
N GLY A 23 1.28 5.91 0.05
CA GLY A 23 1.84 6.99 0.85
C GLY A 23 1.02 7.29 2.11
N ALA A 24 -0.31 7.40 1.97
CA ALA A 24 -1.22 7.69 3.09
C ALA A 24 -1.12 6.66 4.22
N ALA A 25 -1.08 5.37 3.88
CA ALA A 25 -0.94 4.30 4.86
C ALA A 25 0.46 4.29 5.51
N VAL A 26 1.52 4.59 4.76
CA VAL A 26 2.87 4.73 5.32
C VAL A 26 2.91 5.82 6.37
N LEU A 27 2.29 6.99 6.13
CA LEU A 27 2.24 8.07 7.12
C LEU A 27 1.49 7.65 8.38
N ALA A 28 0.35 6.97 8.23
CA ALA A 28 -0.44 6.46 9.35
C ALA A 28 0.35 5.47 10.22
N VAL A 29 1.13 4.59 9.60
CA VAL A 29 1.92 3.55 10.29
C VAL A 29 3.19 4.11 10.93
N THR A 30 3.91 4.97 10.22
CA THR A 30 5.26 5.45 10.63
C THR A 30 5.23 6.72 11.45
N GLY A 31 4.17 7.53 11.36
CA GLY A 31 4.09 8.86 11.97
C GLY A 31 4.92 9.92 11.24
N LEU A 32 5.43 9.64 10.04
CA LEU A 32 6.08 10.63 9.18
C LEU A 32 5.15 11.83 8.95
N ARG A 33 5.72 13.04 9.01
CA ARG A 33 4.98 14.29 8.81
C ARG A 33 5.28 14.87 7.43
N ARG A 34 4.48 14.48 6.43
CA ARG A 34 4.39 15.13 5.12
C ARG A 34 2.95 15.12 4.63
N VAL A 35 2.64 15.91 3.61
CA VAL A 35 1.32 15.92 2.98
C VAL A 35 1.32 14.92 1.82
N THR A 36 0.37 13.99 1.82
CA THR A 36 0.00 13.19 0.64
C THR A 36 -1.21 13.84 -0.02
N ARG A 37 -1.21 13.98 -1.34
CA ARG A 37 -2.32 14.62 -2.08
C ARG A 37 -3.36 13.61 -2.53
N ASP A 38 -2.99 12.34 -2.48
CA ASP A 38 -3.70 11.17 -2.94
C ASP A 38 -3.77 10.09 -1.84
N VAL A 39 -4.78 9.25 -1.98
CA VAL A 39 -5.07 8.07 -1.17
C VAL A 39 -5.14 6.88 -2.14
N ASP A 40 -4.14 6.02 -2.06
CA ASP A 40 -4.13 4.77 -2.81
C ASP A 40 -4.92 3.71 -2.05
N VAL A 41 -5.78 3.00 -2.75
CA VAL A 41 -6.50 1.84 -2.22
C VAL A 41 -6.33 0.63 -3.13
N THR A 42 -6.63 -0.56 -2.63
CA THR A 42 -6.51 -1.78 -3.44
C THR A 42 -7.67 -1.98 -4.41
N HIS A 43 -8.84 -1.42 -4.10
CA HIS A 43 -10.05 -1.53 -4.90
C HIS A 43 -11.01 -0.37 -4.60
N LEU A 44 -11.79 0.01 -5.61
CA LEU A 44 -12.87 0.99 -5.49
C LEU A 44 -14.15 0.41 -6.09
N ASP A 45 -15.22 0.40 -5.29
CA ASP A 45 -16.55 0.13 -5.81
C ASP A 45 -17.04 1.34 -6.63
N PRO A 46 -17.83 1.15 -7.71
CA PRO A 46 -18.29 2.25 -8.57
C PRO A 46 -18.97 3.40 -7.82
N ALA A 47 -19.78 3.08 -6.80
CA ALA A 47 -20.45 4.08 -5.98
C ALA A 47 -19.47 4.97 -5.19
N VAL A 48 -18.32 4.43 -4.79
CA VAL A 48 -17.27 5.20 -4.12
C VAL A 48 -16.54 6.09 -5.12
N LEU A 49 -16.22 5.55 -6.29
CA LEU A 49 -15.54 6.30 -7.34
C LEU A 49 -16.36 7.52 -7.78
N ASP A 50 -17.67 7.34 -7.97
CA ASP A 50 -18.58 8.43 -8.35
C ASP A 50 -18.60 9.55 -7.29
N GLU A 51 -18.74 9.20 -6.02
CA GLU A 51 -18.73 10.17 -4.92
C GLU A 51 -17.36 10.83 -4.73
N ALA A 52 -16.28 10.07 -4.90
CA ALA A 52 -14.93 10.60 -4.79
C ALA A 52 -14.64 11.61 -5.89
N ARG A 53 -15.12 11.37 -7.12
CA ARG A 53 -15.01 12.32 -8.23
C ARG A 53 -15.76 13.62 -7.94
N LEU A 54 -17.02 13.52 -7.51
CA LEU A 54 -17.84 14.69 -7.16
C LEU A 54 -17.22 15.50 -6.02
N LEU A 55 -16.77 14.81 -4.96
CA LEU A 55 -16.07 15.44 -3.84
C LEU A 55 -14.78 16.12 -4.28
N GLY A 56 -14.06 15.50 -5.22
CA GLY A 56 -12.83 16.04 -5.79
C GLY A 56 -13.06 17.33 -6.55
N GLU A 57 -14.07 17.35 -7.42
CA GLU A 57 -14.48 18.54 -8.19
C GLU A 57 -14.89 19.71 -7.28
N GLU A 58 -15.69 19.43 -6.25
CA GLU A 58 -16.15 20.44 -5.29
C GLU A 58 -15.02 21.08 -4.47
N GLN A 59 -13.95 20.32 -4.20
CA GLN A 59 -12.83 20.76 -3.37
C GLN A 59 -11.58 21.17 -4.16
N GLY A 60 -11.61 21.09 -5.50
CA GLY A 60 -10.45 21.34 -6.34
C GLY A 60 -9.31 20.34 -6.11
N LEU A 61 -9.64 19.09 -5.76
CA LEU A 61 -8.67 18.01 -5.61
C LEU A 61 -8.28 17.45 -6.98
N PRO A 62 -7.09 16.82 -7.11
CA PRO A 62 -6.74 16.03 -8.29
C PRO A 62 -7.81 14.97 -8.59
N ALA A 63 -8.06 14.68 -9.86
CA ALA A 63 -9.09 13.71 -10.27
C ALA A 63 -8.85 12.30 -9.72
N ASP A 64 -7.60 11.98 -9.40
CA ASP A 64 -7.09 10.71 -8.88
C ASP A 64 -6.71 10.79 -7.39
N TRP A 65 -7.21 11.79 -6.65
CA TRP A 65 -6.95 11.92 -5.21
C TRP A 65 -7.38 10.67 -4.41
N LEU A 66 -8.34 9.90 -4.91
CA LEU A 66 -8.65 8.55 -4.46
C LEU A 66 -8.59 7.63 -5.68
N ASN A 67 -7.64 6.69 -5.69
CA ASN A 67 -7.42 5.80 -6.83
C ASN A 67 -7.13 4.37 -6.38
N SER A 68 -7.35 3.40 -7.29
CA SER A 68 -7.07 1.98 -7.06
C SER A 68 -5.89 1.46 -7.89
N ALA A 69 -4.98 2.34 -8.33
CA ALA A 69 -3.87 1.95 -9.18
C ALA A 69 -2.97 0.93 -8.48
N ALA A 70 -2.82 1.04 -7.16
CA ALA A 70 -2.06 0.11 -6.35
C ALA A 70 -2.64 -1.32 -6.27
N GLY A 71 -3.86 -1.56 -6.77
CA GLY A 71 -4.56 -2.84 -6.66
C GLY A 71 -3.84 -4.03 -7.30
N ALA A 72 -3.03 -3.80 -8.34
CA ALA A 72 -2.23 -4.86 -8.96
C ALA A 72 -1.20 -5.46 -7.99
N TRP A 73 -0.60 -4.61 -7.14
CA TRP A 73 0.41 -4.96 -6.14
C TRP A 73 -0.16 -5.23 -4.76
N ALA A 74 -1.49 -5.23 -4.59
CA ALA A 74 -2.13 -5.51 -3.31
C ALA A 74 -1.66 -6.88 -2.75
N PRO A 75 -1.40 -6.98 -1.44
CA PRO A 75 -1.25 -8.26 -0.79
C PRO A 75 -2.43 -9.20 -1.11
N PRO A 76 -2.18 -10.52 -1.28
CA PRO A 76 -3.25 -11.51 -1.46
C PRO A 76 -4.31 -11.39 -0.34
N GLY A 77 -5.58 -11.57 -0.69
CA GLY A 77 -6.70 -11.47 0.27
C GLY A 77 -7.22 -10.05 0.51
N HIS A 78 -6.45 -9.00 0.18
CA HIS A 78 -6.85 -7.61 0.35
C HIS A 78 -7.28 -6.90 -0.95
N ARG A 79 -7.46 -7.67 -2.05
CA ARG A 79 -7.97 -7.15 -3.32
C ARG A 79 -9.42 -6.68 -3.23
N ARG A 80 -10.22 -7.23 -2.31
CA ARG A 80 -11.59 -6.77 -2.05
C ARG A 80 -11.98 -7.10 -0.63
N GLU A 81 -12.27 -6.09 0.18
CA GLU A 81 -12.77 -6.28 1.52
C GLU A 81 -14.28 -6.03 1.57
N PRO A 82 -15.06 -6.84 2.29
CA PRO A 82 -16.47 -6.56 2.49
C PRO A 82 -16.66 -5.31 3.36
N PRO A 83 -17.69 -4.48 3.10
CA PRO A 83 -18.09 -3.40 4.00
C PRO A 83 -18.62 -3.93 5.34
N ALA A 84 -18.62 -3.06 6.34
CA ALA A 84 -19.33 -3.34 7.60
C ALA A 84 -20.85 -3.44 7.36
N ALA A 85 -21.57 -4.02 8.33
CA ALA A 85 -23.02 -4.05 8.29
C ALA A 85 -23.59 -2.63 8.46
N GLY A 86 -24.01 -2.02 7.35
CA GLY A 86 -24.71 -0.72 7.30
C GLY A 86 -24.05 0.30 6.38
N PRO A 87 -24.74 1.43 6.08
CA PRO A 87 -24.21 2.46 5.19
C PRO A 87 -22.97 3.17 5.75
N GLY A 88 -22.11 3.62 4.83
CA GLY A 88 -20.89 4.36 5.11
C GLY A 88 -19.63 3.67 4.59
N LEU A 89 -18.51 4.17 5.06
CA LEU A 89 -17.18 3.78 4.63
C LEU A 89 -16.44 3.06 5.75
N THR A 90 -16.10 1.80 5.53
CA THR A 90 -15.13 1.08 6.37
C THR A 90 -13.74 1.35 5.81
N VAL A 91 -12.86 1.97 6.59
CA VAL A 91 -11.48 2.22 6.19
C VAL A 91 -10.53 1.35 7.00
N ARG A 92 -9.74 0.54 6.32
CA ARG A 92 -8.63 -0.23 6.88
C ARG A 92 -7.34 0.18 6.20
N TYR A 93 -6.24 0.08 6.93
CA TYR A 93 -4.91 0.41 6.43
C TYR A 93 -4.10 -0.88 6.35
N ALA A 94 -3.26 -1.00 5.32
CA ALA A 94 -2.26 -2.04 5.26
C ALA A 94 -1.31 -1.96 6.45
N THR A 95 -0.87 -3.12 6.92
CA THR A 95 0.10 -3.24 8.00
C THR A 95 1.47 -2.75 7.55
N GLY A 96 2.37 -2.50 8.50
CA GLY A 96 3.71 -2.02 8.18
C GLY A 96 4.50 -2.99 7.30
N ASP A 97 4.35 -4.30 7.50
CA ASP A 97 5.03 -5.32 6.70
C ASP A 97 4.44 -5.48 5.29
N GLU A 98 3.11 -5.33 5.14
CA GLU A 98 2.46 -5.26 3.82
C GLU A 98 2.96 -4.04 3.03
N LEU A 99 2.98 -2.87 3.67
CA LEU A 99 3.50 -1.64 3.05
C LEU A 99 4.98 -1.75 2.70
N LEU A 100 5.80 -2.36 3.58
CA LEU A 100 7.21 -2.57 3.30
C LEU A 100 7.38 -3.50 2.10
N ALA A 101 6.63 -4.61 2.05
CA ALA A 101 6.68 -5.56 0.94
C ALA A 101 6.31 -4.90 -0.39
N MET A 102 5.21 -4.12 -0.43
CA MET A 102 4.82 -3.35 -1.61
C MET A 102 5.90 -2.35 -2.06
N LYS A 103 6.55 -1.67 -1.11
CA LYS A 103 7.63 -0.72 -1.41
C LYS A 103 8.89 -1.42 -1.93
N MET A 104 9.18 -2.63 -1.44
CA MET A 104 10.28 -3.45 -1.95
C MET A 104 10.03 -3.98 -3.36
N ILE A 105 8.79 -4.34 -3.69
CA ILE A 105 8.43 -4.73 -5.07
C ILE A 105 8.53 -3.55 -6.04
N ALA A 106 8.10 -2.36 -5.62
CA ALA A 106 8.18 -1.17 -6.46
C ALA A 106 9.62 -0.63 -6.59
N LEU A 107 10.38 -0.62 -5.50
CA LEU A 107 11.77 -0.17 -5.34
C LEU A 107 12.17 1.06 -6.17
N ARG A 108 11.31 2.08 -6.23
CA ARG A 108 11.66 3.33 -6.94
C ARG A 108 12.44 4.25 -6.03
N THR A 109 13.20 5.19 -6.61
CA THR A 109 13.98 6.19 -5.85
C THR A 109 13.14 6.95 -4.81
N GLN A 110 11.90 7.30 -5.14
CA GLN A 110 10.98 8.01 -4.25
C GLN A 110 10.45 7.17 -3.08
N ASP A 111 10.55 5.83 -3.15
CA ASP A 111 10.09 4.92 -2.11
C ASP A 111 11.13 4.77 -0.99
N ALA A 112 12.37 5.22 -1.20
CA ALA A 112 13.46 5.03 -0.25
C ALA A 112 13.18 5.60 1.16
N PRO A 113 12.64 6.82 1.34
CA PRO A 113 12.28 7.34 2.67
C PRO A 113 11.20 6.51 3.36
N ASP A 114 10.24 5.97 2.60
CA ASP A 114 9.17 5.14 3.12
C ASP A 114 9.72 3.79 3.59
N ILE A 115 10.59 3.16 2.80
CA ILE A 115 11.27 1.90 3.14
C ILE A 115 12.08 2.08 4.43
N VAL A 116 12.87 3.15 4.56
CA VAL A 116 13.65 3.42 5.76
C VAL A 116 12.75 3.60 6.98
N ALA A 117 11.67 4.38 6.87
CA ALA A 117 10.77 4.62 7.99
C ALA A 117 9.98 3.36 8.40
N LEU A 118 9.53 2.56 7.43
CA LEU A 118 8.86 1.28 7.68
C LEU A 118 9.81 0.26 8.32
N ALA A 119 11.03 0.14 7.81
CA ALA A 119 12.05 -0.73 8.39
C ALA A 119 12.37 -0.32 9.84
N ALA A 120 12.51 0.98 10.13
CA ALA A 120 12.69 1.47 11.50
C ALA A 120 11.50 1.08 12.40
N LYS A 121 10.27 1.31 11.93
CA LYS A 121 9.04 1.01 12.67
C LYS A 121 8.87 -0.48 12.96
N LEU A 122 9.34 -1.33 12.07
CA LEU A 122 9.29 -2.78 12.17
C LEU A 122 10.50 -3.39 12.90
N GLY A 123 11.49 -2.58 13.30
CA GLY A 123 12.72 -3.05 13.93
C GLY A 123 13.62 -3.85 12.99
N LEU A 124 13.62 -3.50 11.70
CA LEU A 124 14.41 -4.15 10.64
C LEU A 124 15.68 -3.37 10.26
N HIS A 125 15.94 -2.20 10.86
CA HIS A 125 17.18 -1.45 10.62
C HIS A 125 18.41 -2.27 10.96
N GLY A 126 19.37 -2.31 10.04
CA GLY A 126 20.58 -3.13 10.17
C GLY A 126 20.37 -4.64 10.05
N GLU A 127 19.14 -5.12 9.84
CA GLU A 127 18.88 -6.54 9.58
C GLU A 127 19.42 -6.95 8.21
N PRO A 128 19.83 -8.23 8.06
CA PRO A 128 20.37 -8.72 6.80
C PRO A 128 19.27 -8.93 5.75
N ALA A 129 19.66 -9.03 4.47
CA ALA A 129 18.75 -9.11 3.33
C ALA A 129 17.72 -10.26 3.45
N GLU A 130 18.12 -11.38 4.04
CA GLU A 130 17.28 -12.56 4.25
C GLU A 130 16.06 -12.25 5.13
N ARG A 131 16.18 -11.28 6.05
CA ARG A 131 15.05 -10.86 6.88
C ARG A 131 13.99 -10.12 6.06
N TYR A 132 14.41 -9.31 5.09
CA TYR A 132 13.53 -8.66 4.13
C TYR A 132 12.90 -9.66 3.15
N ALA A 133 13.68 -10.65 2.69
CA ALA A 133 13.16 -11.75 1.86
C ALA A 133 12.06 -12.54 2.60
N THR A 134 12.24 -12.76 3.91
CA THR A 134 11.23 -13.40 4.77
C THR A 134 9.94 -12.58 4.84
N VAL A 135 10.04 -11.24 4.87
CA VAL A 135 8.87 -10.36 4.82
C VAL A 135 8.17 -10.49 3.46
N LEU A 136 8.91 -10.39 2.35
CA LEU A 136 8.33 -10.55 1.01
C LEU A 136 7.57 -11.86 0.86
N ARG A 137 8.19 -13.00 1.16
CA ARG A 137 7.54 -14.32 1.03
C ARG A 137 6.40 -14.54 2.01
N ARG A 138 6.41 -13.88 3.17
CA ARG A 138 5.26 -13.94 4.09
C ARG A 138 4.05 -13.22 3.51
N ILE A 139 4.26 -12.05 2.89
CA ILE A 139 3.17 -11.25 2.31
C ILE A 139 2.73 -11.82 0.96
N TYR A 140 3.66 -12.31 0.15
CA TYR A 140 3.42 -12.93 -1.16
C TYR A 140 3.94 -14.38 -1.14
N PRO A 141 3.15 -15.34 -0.61
CA PRO A 141 3.59 -16.72 -0.41
C PRO A 141 3.54 -17.60 -1.67
N ASP A 142 2.96 -17.10 -2.76
CA ASP A 142 2.90 -17.78 -4.04
C ASP A 142 4.02 -17.26 -4.94
N ASP A 143 5.03 -18.09 -5.16
CA ASP A 143 6.23 -17.74 -5.93
C ASP A 143 5.90 -17.41 -7.40
N ASN A 144 4.97 -18.14 -8.03
CA ASN A 144 4.58 -17.85 -9.42
C ASN A 144 3.87 -16.49 -9.51
N ALA A 145 3.00 -16.19 -8.54
CA ALA A 145 2.35 -14.89 -8.47
C ALA A 145 3.34 -13.76 -8.19
N LEU A 146 4.36 -14.01 -7.35
CA LEU A 146 5.39 -13.03 -7.02
C LEU A 146 6.36 -12.80 -8.20
N ALA A 147 6.74 -13.84 -8.93
CA ALA A 147 7.54 -13.75 -10.15
C ALA A 147 6.83 -12.91 -11.22
N LEU A 148 5.54 -13.18 -11.45
CA LEU A 148 4.71 -12.38 -12.34
C LEU A 148 4.62 -10.91 -11.88
N LEU A 149 4.49 -10.68 -10.57
CA LEU A 149 4.41 -9.33 -9.99
C LEU A 149 5.70 -8.53 -10.15
N LEU A 150 6.86 -9.20 -10.04
CA LEU A 150 8.19 -8.64 -10.26
C LEU A 150 8.55 -8.54 -11.75
N GLY A 151 7.79 -9.21 -12.63
CA GLY A 151 8.04 -9.22 -14.06
C GLY A 151 9.27 -10.04 -14.46
N VAL A 152 9.59 -11.08 -13.68
CA VAL A 152 10.73 -11.97 -13.92
C VAL A 152 10.26 -13.41 -14.21
N PRO A 153 11.03 -14.21 -14.96
CA PRO A 153 10.79 -15.66 -15.07
C PRO A 153 10.83 -16.35 -13.70
N ASP A 154 10.07 -17.44 -13.53
CA ASP A 154 10.02 -18.19 -12.28
C ASP A 154 11.42 -18.66 -11.82
N ASP A 155 12.27 -19.09 -12.76
CA ASP A 155 13.65 -19.55 -12.49
C ASP A 155 14.58 -18.43 -11.98
N ASP A 156 14.22 -17.15 -12.19
CA ASP A 156 15.01 -15.98 -11.79
C ASP A 156 14.48 -15.32 -10.49
N LEU A 157 13.34 -15.79 -9.96
CA LEU A 157 12.66 -15.19 -8.82
C LEU A 157 13.57 -15.02 -7.60
N ASP A 158 14.32 -16.06 -7.24
CA ASP A 158 15.20 -16.04 -6.07
C ASP A 158 16.33 -15.02 -6.21
N ALA A 159 16.90 -14.89 -7.41
CA ALA A 159 17.93 -13.90 -7.70
C ALA A 159 17.38 -12.48 -7.63
N GLU A 160 16.16 -12.25 -8.15
CA GLU A 160 15.50 -10.95 -8.09
C GLU A 160 15.15 -10.55 -6.64
N ILE A 161 14.59 -11.47 -5.85
CA ILE A 161 14.32 -11.24 -4.41
C ILE A 161 15.62 -10.91 -3.68
N GLN A 162 16.72 -11.63 -3.95
CA GLN A 162 18.02 -11.33 -3.35
C GLN A 162 18.52 -9.93 -3.75
N ALA A 163 18.38 -9.52 -5.01
CA ALA A 163 18.80 -8.21 -5.48
C ALA A 163 18.02 -7.07 -4.79
N ILE A 164 16.69 -7.19 -4.74
CA ILE A 164 15.79 -6.23 -4.08
C ILE A 164 16.12 -6.11 -2.60
N THR A 165 16.20 -7.25 -1.91
CA THR A 165 16.38 -7.28 -0.45
C THR A 165 17.78 -6.83 -0.04
N ALA A 166 18.81 -7.10 -0.85
CA ALA A 166 20.14 -6.58 -0.64
C ALA A 166 20.20 -5.05 -0.83
N ALA A 167 19.47 -4.49 -1.81
CA ALA A 167 19.35 -3.05 -1.97
C ALA A 167 18.66 -2.39 -0.76
N VAL A 168 17.59 -3.01 -0.26
CA VAL A 168 16.85 -2.55 0.92
C VAL A 168 17.70 -2.63 2.19
N ALA A 169 18.43 -3.73 2.40
CA ALA A 169 19.33 -3.88 3.54
C ALA A 169 20.43 -2.81 3.54
N ARG A 170 21.03 -2.50 2.38
CA ARG A 170 21.98 -1.39 2.25
C ARG A 170 21.35 -0.03 2.56
N LEU A 171 20.13 0.22 2.06
CA LEU A 171 19.40 1.46 2.28
C LEU A 171 19.04 1.69 3.76
N THR A 172 18.79 0.61 4.49
CA THR A 172 18.32 0.62 5.89
C THR A 172 19.42 0.33 6.90
N SER A 173 20.67 0.23 6.44
CA SER A 173 21.84 0.13 7.30
C SER A 173 22.04 1.45 8.05
N PRO A 174 22.42 1.43 9.33
CA PRO A 174 22.75 2.64 10.06
C PRO A 174 23.91 3.38 9.36
N PRO A 175 23.94 4.73 9.40
CA PRO A 175 25.10 5.47 8.94
C PRO A 175 26.32 5.05 9.79
N GLY A 176 27.42 4.71 9.11
CA GLY A 176 28.69 4.34 9.74
C GLY A 176 29.39 5.50 10.44
#